data_AF-A0A6B3IDM6-F1
#
_entry.id   AF-A0A6B3IDM6-F1
#
_cell.length_a   1.000
_cell.length_b   1.000
_cell.length_c   1.000
_cell.angle_alpha   90.00
_cell.angle_beta   90.00
_cell.angle_gamma   90.00
#
_symmetry.space_group_name_H-M   'P 1'
#
loop_
_entity.id
_entity.type
_entity.pdbx_description
1 polymer ?
#
loop_
_entity_poly.entity_id
_entity_poly.type
_entity_poly.pdbx_seq_one_letter_code
_entity_poly.pdbx_strand_id
1 'polypeptide(L)'
;ITVRHGGQGSLRALRHRLQDDPELLAKGPSAVLHAIADHVVDGYIAVAEAVQDDIDEVEIDVFSTPAKGGRRGSDAGRIYQLKREVLEFKRAVSPLLRPMQLLSERPMRLIDPDIQK
;
A
#
# COMPACT_ATOMS: atom_id res chain seq x y z
N ILE A 1 11.65 -4.11 17.76
CA ILE A 1 11.29 -5.52 17.46
C ILE A 1 10.14 -5.48 16.45
N THR A 2 10.16 -6.32 15.41
CA THR A 2 9.06 -6.44 14.44
C THR A 2 8.47 -7.85 14.51
N VAL A 3 7.15 -7.97 14.57
CA VAL A 3 6.44 -9.25 14.48
C VAL A 3 5.75 -9.30 13.12
N ARG A 4 5.93 -10.41 12.39
CA ARG A 4 5.33 -10.62 11.06
C ARG A 4 4.64 -11.98 11.03
N HIS A 5 3.51 -12.04 10.34
CA HIS A 5 2.76 -13.28 10.15
C HIS A 5 2.85 -13.68 8.67
N GLY A 6 3.23 -14.94 8.38
CA GLY A 6 3.39 -15.47 7.02
C GLY A 6 4.77 -15.24 6.38
N GLY A 7 4.94 -15.77 5.16
CA GLY A 7 6.20 -15.71 4.39
C GLY A 7 6.33 -14.51 3.43
N GLN A 8 5.26 -13.76 3.22
CA GLN A 8 5.23 -12.55 2.40
C GLN A 8 5.71 -11.34 3.23
N GLY A 9 6.48 -10.42 2.64
CA GLY A 9 7.00 -9.22 3.34
C GLY A 9 8.39 -9.39 3.97
N SER A 10 9.34 -9.97 3.22
CA SER A 10 10.73 -10.06 3.65
C SER A 10 11.37 -8.68 3.77
N LEU A 11 11.78 -8.30 4.98
CA LEU A 11 12.55 -7.08 5.22
C LEU A 11 14.06 -7.25 4.95
N ARG A 12 14.49 -8.34 4.30
CA ARG A 12 15.91 -8.61 4.07
C ARG A 12 16.55 -7.55 3.17
N ALA A 13 15.89 -7.23 2.05
CA ALA A 13 16.36 -6.18 1.14
C ALA A 13 16.38 -4.81 1.83
N LEU A 14 15.34 -4.49 2.60
CA LEU A 14 15.27 -3.27 3.40
C LEU A 14 16.42 -3.18 4.42
N ARG A 15 16.71 -4.29 5.11
CA ARG A 15 17.83 -4.35 6.06
C ARG A 15 19.16 -4.09 5.36
N HIS A 16 19.42 -4.71 4.22
CA HIS A 16 20.66 -4.46 3.47
C HIS A 16 20.78 -2.99 3.07
N ARG A 17 19.72 -2.40 2.50
CA ARG A 17 19.69 -0.96 2.18
C ARG A 17 20.01 -0.07 3.37
N LEU A 18 19.42 -0.35 4.54
CA LEU A 18 19.68 0.42 5.75
C LEU A 18 21.12 0.24 6.26
N GLN A 19 21.66 -0.97 6.18
CA GLN A 19 23.06 -1.25 6.58
C GLN A 19 24.07 -0.55 5.67
N ASP A 20 23.71 -0.32 4.40
CA ASP A 20 24.52 0.39 3.42
C ASP A 20 24.39 1.93 3.56
N ASP A 21 23.52 2.43 4.45
CA ASP A 21 23.35 3.86 4.78
C ASP A 21 23.59 4.12 6.29
N PRO A 22 24.86 4.25 6.72
CA PRO A 22 25.21 4.48 8.12
C PRO A 22 24.70 5.82 8.67
N GLU A 23 24.56 6.85 7.82
CA GLU A 23 24.07 8.16 8.23
C GLU A 23 22.60 8.10 8.62
N LEU A 24 21.79 7.37 7.86
CA LEU A 24 20.39 7.13 8.19
C LEU A 24 20.25 6.28 9.47
N LEU A 25 21.08 5.24 9.64
CA LEU A 25 21.06 4.43 10.87
C LEU A 25 21.50 5.21 12.11
N ALA A 26 22.37 6.21 11.96
CA ALA A 26 22.81 7.06 13.06
C ALA A 26 21.67 7.89 13.66
N LYS A 27 20.57 8.12 12.91
CA LYS A 27 19.33 8.77 13.41
C LYS A 27 18.52 7.89 14.36
N GLY A 28 18.95 6.63 14.55
CA GLY A 28 18.44 5.73 15.57
C GLY A 28 17.21 4.91 15.15
N PRO A 29 16.50 4.29 16.11
CA PRO A 29 15.43 3.34 15.82
C PRO A 29 14.24 3.91 15.05
N SER A 30 14.02 5.23 15.11
CA SER A 30 12.96 5.92 14.36
C SER A 30 13.19 5.87 12.85
N ALA A 31 14.44 5.93 12.39
CA ALA A 31 14.79 5.76 10.98
C ALA A 31 14.43 4.36 10.47
N VAL A 32 14.67 3.32 11.29
CA VAL A 32 14.28 1.95 10.97
C VAL A 32 12.75 1.81 10.90
N LEU A 33 12.03 2.41 11.85
CA LEU A 33 10.56 2.42 11.83
C LEU A 33 10.03 3.11 10.57
N HIS A 34 10.56 4.28 10.23
CA HIS A 34 10.19 5.02 9.03
C HIS A 34 10.43 4.18 7.77
N ALA A 35 11.61 3.60 7.62
CA ALA A 35 11.95 2.78 6.46
C ALA A 35 11.03 1.54 6.31
N ILE A 36 10.56 0.97 7.43
CA ILE A 36 9.57 -0.12 7.39
C ILE A 36 8.19 0.41 6.99
N ALA A 37 7.77 1.55 7.54
CA ALA A 37 6.49 2.17 7.20
C ALA A 37 6.43 2.55 5.71
N ASP A 38 7.49 3.17 5.20
CA ASP A 38 7.71 3.49 3.78
C ASP A 38 7.55 2.25 2.89
N HIS A 39 8.29 1.18 3.19
CA HIS A 39 8.18 -0.08 2.45
C HIS A 39 6.76 -0.69 2.46
N VAL A 40 6.02 -0.55 3.56
CA VAL A 40 4.64 -1.04 3.66
C VAL A 40 3.69 -0.16 2.84
N VAL A 41 3.88 1.16 2.85
CA VAL A 41 3.09 2.12 2.07
C VAL A 41 3.32 1.93 0.58
N ASP A 42 4.56 1.68 0.14
CA ASP A 42 4.87 1.32 -1.26
C ASP A 42 4.04 0.13 -1.73
N GLY A 43 3.88 -0.89 -0.87
CA GLY A 43 3.04 -2.05 -1.16
C GLY A 43 1.56 -1.71 -1.31
N TYR A 44 1.05 -0.75 -0.53
CA TYR A 44 -0.33 -0.27 -0.69
C TYR A 44 -0.53 0.54 -1.96
N ILE A 45 0.45 1.35 -2.36
CA ILE A 45 0.40 2.09 -3.62
C ILE A 45 0.35 1.11 -4.79
N ALA A 46 1.22 0.09 -4.81
CA ALA A 46 1.24 -0.92 -5.87
C ALA A 46 -0.09 -1.69 -5.97
N VAL A 47 -0.74 -2.01 -4.83
CA VAL A 47 -2.07 -2.64 -4.83
C VAL A 47 -3.14 -1.67 -5.34
N ALA A 48 -3.08 -0.39 -4.97
CA ALA A 48 -4.04 0.61 -5.44
C ALA A 48 -3.94 0.83 -6.96
N GLU A 49 -2.71 0.83 -7.51
CA GLU A 49 -2.46 0.88 -8.95
C GLU A 49 -3.05 -0.35 -9.67
N ALA A 50 -2.78 -1.56 -9.17
CA ALA A 50 -3.34 -2.78 -9.76
C ALA A 50 -4.88 -2.79 -9.74
N VAL A 51 -5.49 -2.32 -8.65
CA VAL A 51 -6.95 -2.17 -8.57
C VAL A 51 -7.49 -1.13 -9.56
N GLN A 52 -6.74 -0.05 -9.81
CA GLN A 52 -7.12 0.95 -10.82
C GLN A 52 -7.08 0.36 -12.22
N ASP A 53 -6.03 -0.39 -12.56
CA ASP A 53 -5.93 -1.09 -13.85
C ASP A 53 -7.13 -2.04 -14.06
N ASP A 54 -7.53 -2.78 -13.01
CA ASP A 54 -8.69 -3.67 -13.05
C ASP A 54 -10.02 -2.91 -13.25
N ILE A 55 -10.15 -1.70 -12.68
CA ILE A 55 -11.30 -0.81 -12.91
C ILE A 55 -11.36 -0.37 -14.37
N ASP A 56 -10.23 0.10 -14.90
CA ASP A 56 -10.14 0.61 -16.28
C ASP A 56 -10.50 -0.48 -17.29
N GLU A 57 -10.07 -1.73 -17.08
CA GLU A 57 -10.44 -2.87 -17.93
C GLU A 57 -11.95 -3.14 -17.89
N VAL A 58 -12.55 -3.12 -16.70
CA VAL A 58 -14.01 -3.29 -16.53
C VAL A 58 -14.78 -2.15 -17.20
N GLU A 59 -14.29 -0.91 -17.12
CA GLU A 59 -14.91 0.23 -17.80
C GLU A 59 -14.88 0.04 -19.32
N ILE A 60 -13.76 -0.37 -19.89
CA ILE A 60 -13.65 -0.68 -21.32
C ILE A 60 -14.66 -1.76 -21.71
N ASP A 61 -14.78 -2.84 -20.93
CA ASP A 61 -15.72 -3.93 -21.20
C ASP A 61 -17.19 -3.48 -21.13
N VAL A 62 -17.53 -2.61 -20.18
CA VAL A 62 -18.90 -2.08 -19.98
C VAL A 62 -19.29 -1.14 -21.13
N PHE A 63 -18.38 -0.27 -21.57
CA PHE A 63 -18.65 0.79 -22.54
C PHE A 63 -18.31 0.43 -24.00
N SER A 64 -17.62 -0.69 -24.23
CA SER A 64 -17.36 -1.20 -25.58
C SER A 64 -18.66 -1.49 -26.33
N THR A 65 -18.78 -0.97 -27.55
CA THR A 65 -19.97 -1.19 -28.39
C THR A 65 -20.07 -2.67 -28.76
N PRO A 66 -21.19 -3.36 -28.49
CA PRO A 66 -21.29 -4.78 -28.80
C PRO A 66 -21.14 -4.98 -30.31
N ALA A 67 -20.14 -5.77 -30.71
CA ALA A 67 -20.07 -6.29 -32.07
C ALA A 67 -21.38 -7.03 -32.38
N LYS A 68 -21.94 -6.77 -33.57
CA LYS A 68 -23.25 -7.25 -34.03
C LYS A 68 -23.52 -8.71 -33.58
N GLY A 69 -24.38 -8.88 -32.58
CA GLY A 69 -24.86 -10.19 -32.10
C GLY A 69 -24.33 -10.68 -30.75
N GLY A 70 -23.38 -9.99 -30.12
CA GLY A 70 -22.87 -10.37 -28.78
C GLY A 70 -23.83 -10.01 -27.63
N ARG A 71 -23.92 -10.87 -26.61
CA ARG A 71 -24.69 -10.59 -25.37
C ARG A 71 -24.21 -9.27 -24.79
N ARG A 72 -25.14 -8.33 -24.57
CA ARG A 72 -24.85 -7.12 -23.80
C ARG A 72 -24.57 -7.50 -22.35
N GLY A 73 -23.61 -6.79 -21.76
CA GLY A 73 -23.44 -6.73 -20.32
C GLY A 73 -22.13 -7.35 -19.88
N SER A 74 -21.14 -6.49 -19.63
CA SER A 74 -20.58 -6.33 -18.29
C SER A 74 -20.98 -7.48 -17.36
N ASP A 75 -20.04 -8.37 -17.07
CA ASP A 75 -20.25 -9.37 -16.02
C ASP A 75 -20.45 -8.64 -14.69
N ALA A 76 -21.70 -8.48 -14.26
CA ALA A 76 -22.03 -7.85 -12.99
C ALA A 76 -21.33 -8.59 -11.82
N GLY A 77 -20.97 -9.86 -12.00
CA GLY A 77 -20.11 -10.62 -11.10
C GLY A 77 -18.71 -10.04 -10.99
N ARG A 78 -18.08 -9.68 -12.11
CA ARG A 78 -16.75 -9.03 -12.16
C ARG A 78 -16.76 -7.68 -11.44
N ILE A 79 -17.76 -6.84 -11.72
CA ILE A 79 -17.93 -5.55 -11.01
C ILE A 79 -18.11 -5.76 -9.50
N TYR A 80 -18.94 -6.73 -9.11
CA TYR A 80 -19.16 -7.02 -7.69
C TYR A 80 -17.90 -7.52 -6.99
N GLN A 81 -17.11 -8.36 -7.66
CA GLN A 81 -15.85 -8.87 -7.13
C GLN A 81 -14.85 -7.74 -6.91
N LEU A 82 -14.66 -6.86 -7.90
CA LEU A 82 -13.77 -5.70 -7.80
C LEU A 82 -14.20 -4.74 -6.68
N LYS A 83 -15.51 -4.47 -6.56
CA LYS A 83 -16.07 -3.71 -5.43
C LYS A 83 -15.71 -4.35 -4.08
N ARG A 84 -15.71 -5.68 -3.99
CA ARG A 84 -15.38 -6.40 -2.76
C ARG A 84 -13.90 -6.23 -2.42
N GLU A 85 -13.02 -6.39 -3.39
CA GLU A 85 -11.57 -6.24 -3.24
C GLU A 85 -11.18 -4.82 -2.82
N VAL A 86 -11.77 -3.80 -3.46
CA VAL A 86 -11.60 -2.38 -3.07
C VAL A 86 -12.04 -2.16 -1.61
N LEU A 87 -13.17 -2.74 -1.21
CA LEU A 87 -13.68 -2.59 0.16
C LEU A 87 -12.81 -3.31 1.18
N GLU A 88 -12.27 -4.48 0.84
CA GLU A 88 -11.33 -5.23 1.67
C GLU A 88 -10.01 -4.47 1.83
N PHE A 89 -9.45 -3.97 0.73
CA PHE A 89 -8.25 -3.13 0.76
C PHE A 89 -8.47 -1.89 1.62
N LYS A 90 -9.57 -1.15 1.41
CA LYS A 90 -9.94 0.00 2.25
C LYS A 90 -10.00 -0.37 3.72
N ARG A 91 -10.63 -1.48 4.09
CA ARG A 91 -10.72 -1.95 5.49
C ARG A 91 -9.35 -2.30 6.07
N ALA A 92 -8.43 -2.83 5.26
CA ALA A 92 -7.08 -3.16 5.68
C ALA A 92 -6.23 -1.90 5.95
N VAL A 93 -6.32 -0.87 5.10
CA VAL A 93 -5.47 0.33 5.20
C VAL A 93 -6.04 1.41 6.12
N SER A 94 -7.37 1.50 6.26
CA SER A 94 -8.02 2.58 7.05
C SER A 94 -7.52 2.69 8.50
N PRO A 95 -7.27 1.59 9.25
CA PRO A 95 -6.75 1.66 10.62
C PRO A 95 -5.35 2.29 10.73
N LEU A 96 -4.59 2.38 9.63
CA LEU A 96 -3.23 2.91 9.63
C LEU A 96 -3.18 4.43 9.54
N LEU A 97 -4.25 5.08 9.07
CA LEU A 97 -4.28 6.53 8.87
C LEU A 97 -3.91 7.30 10.14
N ARG A 98 -4.54 6.97 11.27
CA ARG A 98 -4.30 7.69 12.52
C ARG A 98 -2.89 7.44 13.09
N PRO A 99 -2.38 6.19 13.17
CA PRO A 99 -0.99 5.94 13.55
C PRO A 99 0.04 6.65 12.67
N MET A 100 -0.14 6.65 11.34
CA MET A 100 0.80 7.32 10.43
C MET A 100 0.80 8.83 10.62
N GLN A 101 -0.38 9.46 10.75
CA GLN A 101 -0.50 10.88 11.09
C GLN A 101 0.20 11.22 12.41
N LEU A 102 0.03 10.38 13.44
CA LEU A 102 0.67 10.61 14.74
C LEU A 102 2.20 10.53 14.67
N LEU A 103 2.76 9.65 13.83
CA LEU A 103 4.20 9.53 13.64
C LEU A 103 4.79 10.71 12.87
N SER A 104 4.05 11.22 11.88
CA SER A 104 4.47 12.33 11.02
C SER A 104 4.29 13.71 11.68
N GLU A 105 3.11 13.97 12.28
CA GLU A 105 2.75 15.34 12.69
C GLU A 105 3.08 15.66 14.15
N ARG A 106 3.19 14.65 15.02
CA ARG A 106 3.40 14.88 16.46
C ARG A 106 4.89 14.83 16.78
N PRO A 107 5.50 15.93 17.26
CA PRO A 107 6.88 15.90 17.74
C PRO A 107 6.99 14.92 18.90
N MET A 108 7.76 13.85 18.71
CA MET A 108 8.00 12.84 19.72
C MET A 108 9.49 12.79 20.02
N ARG A 109 9.86 12.82 21.31
CA ARG A 109 11.27 12.83 21.77
C ARG A 109 12.13 11.68 21.21
N LEU A 110 11.50 10.61 20.73
CA LEU A 110 12.17 9.41 20.20
C LEU A 110 12.27 9.40 18.67
N ILE A 111 11.75 10.41 17.97
CA ILE A 111 11.81 10.53 16.51
C ILE A 111 12.74 11.68 16.17
N ASP A 112 13.73 11.40 15.33
CA ASP A 112 14.64 12.41 14.81
C ASP A 112 13.86 13.38 13.90
N PRO A 113 14.04 14.71 14.02
CA PRO A 113 13.29 15.68 13.22
C PRO A 113 13.41 15.48 11.71
N ASP A 114 14.54 14.95 11.22
CA ASP A 114 14.72 14.68 9.80
C ASP A 114 13.88 13.50 9.29
N ILE A 115 13.36 12.67 10.20
CA ILE A 115 12.51 11.52 9.90
C ILE A 115 11.02 11.91 9.85
N GLN A 116 10.63 13.07 10.39
CA GLN A 116 9.23 13.54 10.42
C GLN A 116 8.80 14.32 9.16
N LYS A 117 9.48 14.15 8.03
CA LYS A 117 9.16 14.87 6.79
C LYS A 117 8.10 14.17 5.94
#